data_AF-A0ABD8AQ62-F1
#
_entry.id   AF-A0ABD8AQ62-F1
#
_cell.length_a   1.000
_cell.length_b   1.000
_cell.length_c   1.000
_cell.angle_alpha   90.00
_cell.angle_beta   90.00
_cell.angle_gamma   90.00
#
_symmetry.space_group_name_H-M   'P 1'
#
loop_
_entity.id
_entity.type
_entity.pdbx_description
1 polymer ?
#
loop_
_entity_poly.entity_id
_entity_poly.type
_entity_poly.pdbx_seq_one_letter_code
_entity_poly.pdbx_strand_id
1 'polypeptide(L)' 'MEKMMWWIEKHLDYEIRLGKMAADVHLSKSYASRIFHQETGSNITDYVTAQRLKQDYLRLDI' A
#
# COMPACT_ATOMS: atom_id res chain seq x y z
N MET A 1 5.50 3.47 -9.41
CA MET A 1 5.21 3.87 -8.03
C MET A 1 3.81 4.50 -7.92
N GLU A 2 3.54 5.57 -8.65
CA GLU A 2 2.23 6.26 -8.70
C GLU A 2 1.00 5.31 -8.77
N LYS A 3 0.97 4.39 -9.75
CA LYS A 3 -0.14 3.41 -9.88
C LYS A 3 -0.33 2.53 -8.64
N MET A 4 0.75 2.16 -7.96
CA MET A 4 0.70 1.34 -6.75
C MET A 4 0.13 2.14 -5.58
N MET A 5 0.52 3.41 -5.45
CA MET A 5 0.00 4.31 -4.42
C MET A 5 -1.49 4.59 -4.60
N TRP A 6 -1.90 4.93 -5.82
CA TRP A 6 -3.31 5.11 -6.16
C TRP A 6 -4.12 3.84 -5.85
N TRP A 7 -3.60 2.67 -6.21
CA TRP A 7 -4.27 1.41 -5.90
C TRP A 7 -4.41 1.21 -4.39
N ILE A 8 -3.37 1.48 -3.60
CA ILE A 8 -3.41 1.36 -2.13
C ILE A 8 -4.48 2.27 -1.54
N GLU A 9 -4.49 3.56 -1.92
CA GLU A 9 -5.47 4.52 -1.41
C GLU A 9 -6.92 4.10 -1.67
N LYS A 10 -7.20 3.52 -2.84
CA LYS A 10 -8.53 3.00 -3.20
C LYS A 10 -8.94 1.76 -2.43
N HIS A 11 -7.99 1.06 -1.80
CA HIS A 11 -8.22 -0.21 -1.11
C HIS A 11 -7.85 -0.17 0.38
N LEU A 12 -7.58 1.01 0.96
CA LEU A 12 -7.15 1.15 2.35
C LEU A 12 -8.14 0.55 3.35
N ASP A 13 -9.44 0.61 3.06
CA ASP A 13 -10.50 0.07 3.91
C ASP A 13 -10.70 -1.47 3.75
N TYR A 14 -10.00 -2.12 2.82
CA TYR A 14 -10.14 -3.55 2.50
C TYR A 14 -8.83 -4.31 2.65
N GLU A 15 -8.84 -5.65 2.60
CA GLU A 15 -7.60 -6.43 2.66
C GLU A 15 -6.65 -6.06 1.50
N ILE A 16 -5.43 -5.61 1.84
CA ILE A 16 -4.38 -5.32 0.87
C ILE A 16 -3.39 -6.48 0.82
N ARG A 17 -3.19 -7.02 -0.39
CA ARG A 17 -2.21 -8.09 -0.65
C ARG A 17 -1.29 -7.66 -1.80
N LEU A 18 0.02 -7.74 -1.58
CA LEU A 18 1.04 -7.35 -2.59
C LEU A 18 0.77 -7.96 -3.97
N GLY A 19 0.43 -9.26 -4.01
CA GLY A 19 0.19 -9.96 -5.27
C GLY A 19 -1.02 -9.45 -6.04
N LYS A 20 -2.09 -9.06 -5.33
CA LYS A 20 -3.30 -8.51 -5.93
C LYS A 20 -3.03 -7.10 -6.48
N MET A 21 -2.37 -6.26 -5.69
CA MET A 21 -1.93 -4.94 -6.14
C MET A 21 -1.07 -5.05 -7.40
N ALA A 22 -0.05 -5.90 -7.38
CA ALA A 22 0.85 -6.10 -8.51
C ALA A 22 0.09 -6.55 -9.77
N ALA A 23 -0.83 -7.52 -9.65
CA ALA A 23 -1.65 -7.97 -10.76
C ALA A 23 -2.53 -6.86 -11.35
N ASP A 24 -3.18 -6.07 -10.49
CA ASP A 24 -4.09 -4.99 -10.90
C ASP A 24 -3.37 -3.81 -11.55
N VAL A 25 -2.09 -3.57 -11.21
CA VAL A 25 -1.26 -2.56 -11.87
C VAL A 25 -0.37 -3.12 -12.98
N HIS A 26 -0.60 -4.37 -13.40
CA HIS A 26 0.13 -5.09 -14.45
C HIS A 26 1.65 -5.19 -14.23
N LEU A 27 2.05 -5.47 -12.98
CA LEU A 27 3.43 -5.71 -12.58
C LEU A 27 3.62 -7.14 -12.06
N SER A 28 4.85 -7.65 -12.18
CA SER A 28 5.21 -8.84 -11.44
C SER A 28 5.29 -8.54 -9.94
N LYS A 29 4.94 -9.53 -9.10
CA LYS A 29 5.00 -9.40 -7.63
C LYS A 29 6.40 -9.00 -7.16
N SER A 30 7.45 -9.59 -7.74
CA SER A 30 8.85 -9.31 -7.37
C SER A 30 9.27 -7.89 -7.71
N TYR A 31 8.89 -7.39 -8.90
CA TYR A 31 9.18 -6.01 -9.28
C TYR A 31 8.43 -5.01 -8.41
N ALA A 32 7.14 -5.24 -8.17
CA ALA A 32 6.33 -4.42 -7.28
C ALA A 32 6.93 -4.38 -5.86
N SER A 33 7.33 -5.54 -5.31
CA SER A 33 7.97 -5.61 -3.98
C SER A 33 9.26 -4.79 -3.92
N ARG A 34 10.13 -4.94 -4.92
CA ARG A 34 11.43 -4.27 -4.96
C ARG A 34 11.28 -2.77 -5.05
N ILE A 35 10.50 -2.30 -6.01
CA ILE A 35 10.29 -0.86 -6.21
C ILE A 35 9.57 -0.26 -4.99
N PHE A 36 8.55 -0.93 -4.45
CA PHE A 36 7.84 -0.42 -3.29
C PHE A 36 8.77 -0.27 -2.07
N HIS A 37 9.59 -1.28 -1.80
CA HIS A 37 10.55 -1.22 -0.70
C HIS A 37 11.63 -0.17 -0.93
N GLN A 38 12.14 -0.04 -2.16
CA GLN A 38 13.15 0.96 -2.51
C GLN A 38 12.64 2.40 -2.31
N GLU A 39 11.38 2.66 -2.65
CA GLU A 39 10.78 3.99 -2.58
C GLU A 39 10.24 4.35 -1.19
N THR A 40 9.74 3.37 -0.43
CA THR A 40 9.07 3.62 0.87
C THR A 40 9.90 3.20 2.08
N GLY A 41 11.00 2.47 1.88
CA GLY A 41 11.78 1.86 2.95
C GLY A 41 11.07 0.71 3.68
N SER A 42 9.86 0.34 3.27
CA SER A 42 9.00 -0.63 3.97
C SER A 42 8.37 -1.61 3.00
N ASN A 43 7.90 -2.76 3.50
CA ASN A 43 7.01 -3.59 2.68
C ASN A 43 5.59 -2.99 2.66
N ILE A 44 4.75 -3.46 1.74
CA ILE A 44 3.38 -2.94 1.60
C ILE A 44 2.51 -3.18 2.84
N THR A 45 2.72 -4.27 3.57
CA THR A 45 1.88 -4.62 4.74
C THR A 45 2.14 -3.65 5.87
N ASP A 46 3.41 -3.39 6.18
CA ASP A 46 3.82 -2.44 7.21
C ASP A 46 3.39 -1.02 6.85
N TYR A 47 3.58 -0.64 5.58
CA TYR A 47 3.16 0.66 5.07
C TYR A 47 1.64 0.89 5.23
N VAL A 48 0.82 -0.07 4.81
CA VAL A 48 -0.64 0.01 4.93
C VAL A 48 -1.07 0.05 6.39
N THR A 49 -0.41 -0.72 7.25
CA THR A 49 -0.70 -0.74 8.69
C THR A 49 -0.45 0.64 9.31
N ALA A 50 0.69 1.25 9.02
CA ALA A 50 1.01 2.60 9.47
C ALA A 50 0.00 3.63 8.95
N GLN A 51 -0.43 3.51 7.69
CA GLN A 51 -1.40 4.42 7.10
C GLN A 51 -2.79 4.32 7.74
N ARG A 52 -3.25 3.10 8.07
CA ARG A 52 -4.51 2.87 8.77
C ARG A 52 -4.49 3.45 10.18
N LEU A 53 -3.42 3.19 10.92
CA LEU A 53 -3.24 3.77 12.26
C LEU A 53 -3.32 5.30 12.21
N LYS A 54 -2.60 5.92 11.26
CA LYS A 54 -2.65 7.37 11.05
C LYS A 54 -4.06 7.87 10.74
N GLN A 55 -4.81 7.15 9.91
CA GLN A 55 -6.19 7.49 9.56
C GLN A 55 -7.13 7.36 10.76
N ASP A 56 -6.95 6.34 11.60
CA ASP A 56 -7.74 6.15 12.81
C ASP A 56 -7.45 7.24 13.86
N TYR A 57 -6.18 7.60 14.08
CA TYR A 57 -5.82 8.76 14.91
C TYR A 57 -6.49 10.04 14.39
N LEU A 58 -6.41 10.32 13.08
CA LEU A 58 -7.03 11.50 12.49
C LEU A 58 -8.55 11.52 12.64
N ARG A 59 -9.22 10.36 12.64
CA ARG A 59 -10.68 10.25 12.85
C ARG A 59 -11.10 10.49 14.31
N LEU A 60 -10.21 10.24 15.27
CA LEU A 60 -10.47 10.45 16.70
C LEU A 60 -10.29 11.92 17.11
N ASP A 61 -9.57 12.71 16.32
CA ASP A 61 -9.25 14.11 16.59
C ASP A 61 -10.31 15.11 16.04
N ILE A 62 -11.50 14.65 15.62
CA ILE A 62 -12.59 15.46 15.02
C ILE A 62 -13.89 15.29 15.80
#